data_AF-A0A2V6RP42-F1
#
_entry.id   AF-A0A2V6RP42-F1
#
_cell.length_a   1.000
_cell.length_b   1.000
_cell.length_c   1.000
_cell.angle_alpha   90.00
_cell.angle_beta   90.00
_cell.angle_gamma   90.00
#
_symmetry.space_group_name_H-M   'P 1'
#
loop_
_entity.id
_entity.type
_entity.pdbx_description
1 polymer ?
#
loop_
_entity_poly.entity_id
_entity_poly.type
_entity_poly.pdbx_seq_one_letter_code
_entity_poly.pdbx_strand_id
1 'polypeptide(L)' 'KEFYVERLWREIRLYKIAPVSQQMVLNYLSEHVLGLPKSY' A
#
# COMPACT_ATOMS: atom_id res chain seq x y z
N LYS A 1 4.21 -29.09 7.37
CA LYS A 1 3.62 -28.14 8.34
C LYS A 1 4.48 -26.89 8.54
N GLU A 2 5.75 -26.92 8.15
CA GLU A 2 6.73 -25.83 8.37
C GLU A 2 6.60 -24.62 7.42
N PHE A 3 5.95 -24.74 6.26
CA PHE A 3 5.92 -23.67 5.25
C PHE A 3 4.65 -22.81 5.22
N TYR A 4 3.69 -23.05 6.12
CA TYR A 4 2.44 -22.26 6.15
C TYR A 4 2.69 -20.80 6.54
N VAL A 5 3.62 -20.57 7.45
CA VAL A 5 3.96 -19.21 7.91
C VAL A 5 4.61 -18.41 6.78
N GLU A 6 5.54 -19.02 6.04
CA GLU A 6 6.19 -18.38 4.89
C GLU A 6 5.16 -18.03 3.80
N ARG A 7 4.24 -18.96 3.50
CA ARG A 7 3.18 -18.74 2.51
C ARG A 7 2.29 -17.56 2.89
N LEU A 8 1.78 -17.55 4.12
CA LEU A 8 0.94 -16.46 4.63
C LEU A 8 1.68 -15.13 4.64
N TRP A 9 2.96 -15.14 4.97
CA TRP A 9 3.77 -13.92 4.98
C TRP A 9 3.97 -13.33 3.58
N ARG A 10 4.15 -14.18 2.56
CA ARG A 10 4.21 -13.75 1.14
C ARG A 10 2.87 -13.20 0.67
N GLU A 11 1.76 -13.87 1.01
CA GLU A 11 0.40 -13.47 0.64
C GLU A 11 0.02 -12.12 1.28
N ILE A 12 0.29 -11.93 2.58
CA ILE A 12 -0.03 -10.67 3.28
C ILE A 12 0.81 -9.51 2.76
N ARG A 13 2.08 -9.75 2.43
CA ARG A 13 3.00 -8.72 1.92
C ARG A 13 2.55 -8.16 0.57
N LEU A 14 1.85 -8.94 -0.25
CA LEU A 14 1.35 -8.50 -1.55
C LEU A 14 0.40 -7.29 -1.42
N TYR A 15 -0.41 -7.24 -0.35
CA TYR A 15 -1.36 -6.16 -0.09
C TYR A 15 -0.71 -4.81 0.27
N LYS A 16 0.59 -4.77 0.56
CA LYS A 16 1.30 -3.49 0.77
C LYS A 16 1.54 -2.74 -0.54
N ILE A 17 1.62 -3.46 -1.64
CA ILE A 17 1.98 -2.92 -2.96
C ILE A 17 0.76 -2.88 -3.87
N ALA A 18 -0.07 -3.92 -3.85
CA ALA A 18 -1.23 -4.08 -4.71
C ALA A 18 -2.55 -4.04 -3.91
N PRO A 19 -3.68 -3.60 -4.50
CA PRO A 19 -3.81 -3.00 -5.85
C PRO A 19 -3.42 -1.51 -5.90
N VAL A 20 -3.35 -0.86 -4.74
CA VAL A 20 -2.99 0.56 -4.59
C VAL A 20 -1.90 0.63 -3.54
N SER A 21 -0.78 1.28 -3.87
CA SER A 21 0.30 1.45 -2.92
C SER A 21 -0.10 2.44 -1.83
N GLN A 22 0.49 2.31 -0.64
CA GLN A 22 0.26 3.27 0.44
C GLN A 22 0.59 4.72 0.03
N GLN A 23 1.55 4.90 -0.87
CA GLN A 23 1.95 6.22 -1.39
C GLN A 23 0.84 6.86 -2.24
N MET A 24 0.11 6.08 -3.04
CA MET A 24 -1.02 6.62 -3.81
C MET A 24 -2.16 7.11 -2.89
N VAL A 25 -2.41 6.42 -1.79
CA VAL A 25 -3.40 6.85 -0.79
C VAL A 25 -2.96 8.16 -0.13
N LEU A 26 -1.69 8.29 0.21
CA LEU A 26 -1.14 9.52 0.77
C LEU A 26 -1.21 10.68 -0.22
N ASN A 27 -0.92 10.44 -1.50
CA ASN A 27 -1.07 11.45 -2.55
C ASN A 27 -2.53 11.89 -2.69
N TYR A 28 -3.48 10.95 -2.67
CA TYR A 28 -4.91 11.27 -2.68
C TYR A 28 -5.32 12.16 -1.50
N LEU A 29 -4.88 11.82 -0.28
CA LEU A 29 -5.15 12.62 0.92
C LEU A 29 -4.53 14.01 0.83
N SER A 30 -3.30 14.10 0.31
CA SER A 30 -2.59 15.37 0.10
C SER A 30 -3.36 16.29 -0.86
N GLU A 31 -3.82 15.75 -1.99
CA GLU A 31 -4.57 16.50 -3.02
C GLU A 31 -6.00 16.85 -2.57
N HIS A 32 -6.74 15.89 -2.00
CA HIS A 32 -8.18 16.02 -1.76
C HIS A 32 -8.54 16.57 -0.37
N VAL A 33 -7.74 16.26 0.65
CA VAL A 33 -8.03 16.69 2.03
C VAL A 33 -7.18 17.90 2.40
N LEU A 34 -5.91 17.93 2.00
CA LEU A 34 -4.97 18.98 2.41
C LEU A 34 -4.80 20.09 1.36
N GLY A 35 -5.29 19.93 0.14
CA GLY A 35 -5.22 20.93 -0.93
C GLY A 35 -3.79 21.25 -1.39
N LEU A 36 -2.84 20.35 -1.13
CA LEU A 36 -1.45 20.51 -1.53
C LEU A 36 -1.28 20.16 -3.02
N PRO A 37 -0.34 20.82 -3.73
CA PRO A 37 -0.06 20.51 -5.12
C PRO A 37 0.49 19.09 -5.25
N LYS A 38 0.18 18.44 -6.37
CA LYS A 38 0.61 17.07 -6.66
C LYS A 38 2.13 16.97 -6.77
N SER A 39 2.77 16.29 -5.83
CA SER A 39 4.16 15.84 -5.98
C SER A 39 4.15 14.46 -6.64
N TYR A 40 4.70 14.38 -7.86
CA TYR A 40 4.95 13.13 -8.58
C TYR A 40 6.06 12.31 -7.92
#